data_AF-A0A845B3L6-F1
#
_entry.id   AF-A0A845B3L6-F1
#
_cell.length_a   1.000
_cell.length_b   1.000
_cell.length_c   1.000
_cell.angle_alpha   90.00
_cell.angle_beta   90.00
_cell.angle_gamma   90.00
#
_symmetry.space_group_name_H-M   'P 1'
#
loop_
_entity.id
_entity.type
_entity.pdbx_description
1 polymer ?
#
loop_
_entity_poly.entity_id
_entity_poly.type
_entity_poly.pdbx_seq_one_letter_code
_entity_poly.pdbx_strand_id
1 'polypeptide(L)' 'MTKIKGKNDGPGGRNEHYDIGNRKNVPRRNAVAEVKRGEHPGAHVVKINNREYVRDNPDNSKKDNVNRK' A
#
# COMPACT_ATOMS: atom_id res chain seq x y z
N MET A 1 9.34 -4.18 -8.37
CA MET A 1 8.02 -4.09 -7.71
C MET A 1 8.25 -3.57 -6.30
N THR A 2 7.87 -2.33 -6.01
CA THR A 2 8.03 -1.77 -4.66
C THR A 2 6.97 -2.39 -3.78
N LYS A 3 7.35 -3.39 -2.98
CA LYS A 3 6.44 -4.02 -2.03
C LYS A 3 6.17 -3.03 -0.90
N ILE A 4 4.96 -2.49 -0.85
CA ILE A 4 4.48 -1.65 0.25
C ILE A 4 3.69 -2.53 1.21
N LYS A 5 4.21 -2.72 2.42
CA LYS A 5 3.56 -3.53 3.46
C LYS A 5 3.01 -2.63 4.56
N GLY A 6 1.69 -2.68 4.78
CA GLY A 6 1.06 -2.05 5.94
C GLY A 6 1.38 -2.80 7.24
N LYS A 7 1.54 -2.08 8.35
CA LYS A 7 1.94 -2.66 9.64
C LYS A 7 0.80 -2.96 10.61
N ASN A 8 -0.43 -2.56 10.29
CA ASN A 8 -1.61 -2.80 11.12
C ASN A 8 -1.44 -2.28 12.57
N ASP A 9 -0.73 -1.17 12.72
CA ASP A 9 -0.13 -0.70 13.97
C ASP A 9 -0.89 0.48 14.61
N GLY A 10 -1.96 0.95 13.97
CA GLY A 10 -2.82 2.01 14.47
C GLY A 10 -4.11 1.51 15.12
N PRO A 11 -4.81 2.40 15.83
CA PRO A 11 -6.10 2.10 16.45
C PRO A 11 -7.11 1.49 15.48
N GLY A 12 -7.74 0.39 15.90
CA GLY A 12 -8.70 -0.34 15.08
C GLY A 12 -8.06 -1.14 13.93
N GLY A 13 -6.77 -1.45 14.02
CA GLY A 13 -6.08 -2.21 12.99
C GLY A 13 -5.87 -1.43 11.69
N ARG A 14 -5.62 -0.13 11.81
CA ARG A 14 -5.28 0.71 10.65
C ARG A 14 -3.77 0.76 10.46
N ASN A 15 -3.33 1.09 9.26
CA ASN A 15 -1.91 1.35 9.02
C ASN A 15 -1.57 2.80 9.41
N GLU A 16 -0.76 2.97 10.45
CA GLU A 16 -0.08 4.24 10.75
C GLU A 16 1.28 4.29 10.07
N HIS A 17 1.93 3.13 9.91
CA HIS A 17 3.22 2.98 9.25
C HIS A 17 3.20 1.93 8.14
N TYR A 18 4.19 2.05 7.25
CA TYR A 18 4.41 1.18 6.11
C TYR A 18 5.89 0.80 6.01
N ASP A 19 6.15 -0.42 5.57
CA ASP A 19 7.47 -0.81 5.11
C ASP A 19 7.51 -0.73 3.58
N ILE A 20 8.39 0.11 3.04
CA ILE A 20 8.53 0.40 1.60
C ILE A 20 9.91 -0.07 1.16
N GLY A 21 9.98 -1.29 0.63
CA GLY A 21 11.26 -1.94 0.30
C GLY A 21 12.17 -2.04 1.52
N ASN A 22 13.33 -1.38 1.44
CA ASN A 22 14.32 -1.32 2.52
C ASN A 22 13.97 -0.28 3.62
N ARG A 23 13.10 0.68 3.32
CA ARG A 23 12.67 1.69 4.30
C ARG A 23 11.59 1.09 5.19
N LYS A 24 11.85 1.01 6.49
CA LYS A 24 10.91 0.48 7.49
C LYS A 24 10.25 1.63 8.25
N ASN A 25 9.04 1.39 8.75
CA ASN A 25 8.32 2.35 9.59
C ASN A 25 8.10 3.72 8.92
N VAL A 26 7.84 3.76 7.62
CA VAL A 26 7.49 5.00 6.91
C VAL A 26 6.11 5.46 7.37
N PRO A 27 5.95 6.69 7.90
CA PRO A 27 4.66 7.20 8.32
C PRO A 27 3.65 7.25 7.18
N ARG A 28 2.38 6.94 7.45
CA ARG A 28 1.28 6.91 6.47
C ARG A 28 1.22 8.17 5.61
N ARG A 29 1.36 9.36 6.22
CA ARG A 29 1.30 10.64 5.49
C ARG A 29 2.41 10.73 4.44
N ASN A 30 3.62 10.28 4.78
CA ASN A 30 4.76 10.28 3.85
C ASN A 30 4.52 9.26 2.73
N ALA A 31 4.12 8.03 3.08
CA ALA A 31 3.80 7.00 2.11
C ALA A 31 2.72 7.46 1.11
N VAL A 32 1.63 8.07 1.61
CA VAL A 32 0.56 8.64 0.78
C VAL A 32 1.09 9.73 -0.16
N ALA A 33 1.94 10.63 0.34
CA ALA A 33 2.51 11.69 -0.47
C ALA A 33 3.43 11.14 -1.59
N GLU A 34 4.27 10.15 -1.28
CA GLU A 34 5.13 9.48 -2.27
C GLU A 34 4.31 8.80 -3.38
N VAL A 35 3.24 8.10 -3.02
CA VAL A 35 2.35 7.45 -4.01
C VAL A 35 1.66 8.49 -4.88
N LYS A 36 1.18 9.61 -4.29
CA LYS A 36 0.59 10.72 -5.07
C LYS A 36 1.58 11.40 -6.01
N ARG A 37 2.88 11.39 -5.69
CA ARG A 37 3.95 11.86 -6.57
C ARG A 37 4.34 10.86 -7.66
N GLY A 38 3.76 9.65 -7.65
CA GLY A 38 4.04 8.61 -8.65
C GLY A 38 5.32 7.82 -8.39
N GLU A 39 5.92 7.93 -7.20
CA GLU A 39 7.16 7.21 -6.84
C GLU A 39 6.94 5.70 -6.67
N HIS A 40 5.68 5.28 -6.53
CA HIS A 40 5.27 3.89 -6.35
C HIS A 40 4.25 3.48 -7.41
N PRO A 41 4.68 3.17 -8.66
CA PRO A 41 3.76 2.87 -9.77
C PRO A 41 2.94 1.59 -9.55
N GLY A 42 3.36 0.74 -8.60
CA GLY A 42 2.64 -0.46 -8.20
C GLY A 42 1.62 -0.23 -7.08
N ALA A 43 1.42 1.00 -6.59
CA ALA A 43 0.54 1.27 -5.47
C ALA A 43 -0.43 2.42 -5.78
N HIS A 44 -1.52 2.48 -5.03
CA HIS A 44 -2.51 3.56 -5.11
C HIS A 44 -2.94 4.03 -3.72
N VAL A 45 -3.52 5.23 -3.67
CA VAL A 45 -4.11 5.78 -2.45
C VAL A 45 -5.60 5.52 -2.43
N VAL A 46 -6.09 4.99 -1.31
CA VAL A 46 -7.52 4.84 -1.02
C VAL A 46 -7.93 5.75 0.13
N LYS A 47 -9.16 6.26 0.10
CA LYS A 47 -9.74 7.08 1.18
C LYS A 47 -10.80 6.28 1.93
N ILE A 48 -10.61 6.10 3.23
CA ILE A 48 -11.53 5.39 4.13
C ILE A 48 -11.82 6.32 5.31
N ASN A 49 -13.09 6.62 5.59
CA ASN A 49 -13.51 7.50 6.68
C ASN A 49 -12.73 8.83 6.71
N ASN A 50 -12.62 9.49 5.55
CA ASN A 50 -11.86 10.72 5.36
C ASN A 50 -10.34 10.65 5.60
N ARG A 51 -9.78 9.44 5.72
CA ARG A 51 -8.34 9.23 5.90
C ARG A 51 -7.77 8.44 4.72
N GLU A 52 -6.62 8.88 4.24
CA GLU A 52 -5.93 8.28 3.10
C GLU A 52 -4.97 7.18 3.53
N TYR A 53 -4.95 6.08 2.80
CA TYR A 53 -4.09 4.92 3.03
C TYR A 53 -3.48 4.47 1.72
N VAL A 54 -2.28 3.91 1.80
CA VAL A 54 -1.64 3.26 0.65
C VAL A 54 -2.08 1.80 0.58
N ARG A 55 -2.40 1.34 -0.63
CA ARG A 55 -2.58 -0.07 -0.97
C ARG A 55 -1.70 -0.44 -2.15
N ASP A 56 -1.16 -1.65 -2.11
CA ASP A 56 -0.49 -2.25 -3.26
C ASP A 56 -1.56 -2.59 -4.32
N ASN A 57 -1.20 -2.48 -5.59
CA ASN A 57 -2.08 -2.88 -6.68
C ASN A 57 -2.18 -4.42 -6.66
N PRO A 58 -3.36 -4.98 -7.00
CA PRO A 58 -3.48 -6.41 -7.23
C PRO A 58 -2.39 -6.86 -8.22
N ASP A 59 -1.75 -8.00 -7.95
CA ASP A 59 -0.81 -8.52 -8.93
C ASP A 59 -1.60 -8.97 -10.16
N ASN A 60 -1.23 -8.46 -11.33
CA ASN A 60 -1.80 -8.95 -12.60
C ASN A 60 -1.33 -10.38 -12.93
N SER A 61 -0.79 -11.12 -11.96
CA SER A 61 -0.31 -12.47 -12.15
C SER A 61 -1.53 -13.38 -12.28
N LYS A 62 -1.61 -14.10 -13.40
CA LYS A 62 -2.70 -15.06 -13.65
C LYS A 62 -2.64 -16.27 -12.70
N LYS A 63 -1.76 -16.29 -11.70
CA LYS A 63 -1.59 -17.43 -10.79
C LYS A 63 -2.83 -17.63 -9.91
N ASP A 64 -3.53 -16.56 -9.54
CA ASP A 64 -4.72 -16.62 -8.68
C ASP A 64 -6.04 -16.58 -9.48
N ASN A 65 -5.98 -16.60 -10.81
CA ASN A 65 -7.18 -16.59 -11.64
C ASN A 65 -7.82 -17.99 -11.65
N VAL A 66 -8.97 -18.12 -10.99
CA VAL A 66 -9.72 -19.38 -10.79
C VAL A 66 -10.11 -20.04 -12.12
N ASN A 67 -10.21 -19.27 -13.20
CA ASN A 67 -10.35 -19.77 -14.57
C ASN A 67 -8.98 -19.87 -15.26
N ARG A 68 -8.23 -20.96 -15.03
CA ARG A 68 -7.18 -21.38 -15.95
C ARG A 68 -7.82 -22.22 -17.05
N LYS A 69 -7.63 -21.82 -18.32
CA LYS A 69 -7.95 -22.65 -19.50
C LYS A 69 -6.96 -23.80 -19.62
#